data_AF-A0A3S3NHP4-F1
#
_entry.id   AF-A0A3S3NHP4-F1
#
_cell.length_a   1.000
_cell.length_b   1.000
_cell.length_c   1.000
_cell.angle_alpha   90.00
_cell.angle_beta   90.00
_cell.angle_gamma   90.00
#
_symmetry.space_group_name_H-M   'P 1'
#
loop_
_entity.id
_entity.type
_entity.pdbx_description
1 polymer ?
#
loop_
_entity_poly.entity_id
_entity_poly.type
_entity_poly.pdbx_seq_one_letter_code
_entity_poly.pdbx_strand_id
1 'polypeptide(L)' 'MELQNTNDNFGPLPKNLKWTPLQDDTPIQLMLDQCKEGRNVKGGFTCEWWNLLTKEMKTQYARIN' A
#
# COMPACT_ATOMS: atom_id res chain seq x y z
N MET A 1 16.85 16.21 25.65
CA MET A 1 15.87 16.36 24.55
C MET A 1 16.01 15.11 23.70
N GLU A 2 15.17 14.11 23.97
CA GLU A 2 15.31 12.76 23.41
C GLU A 2 14.81 12.76 21.96
N LEU A 3 15.74 12.57 21.01
CA LEU A 3 15.39 12.21 19.64
C LEU A 3 15.00 10.73 19.66
N GLN A 4 13.71 10.45 19.50
CA GLN A 4 13.22 9.08 19.37
C GLN A 4 13.83 8.45 18.12
N ASN A 5 14.68 7.47 18.37
CA ASN A 5 15.19 6.50 17.41
C ASN A 5 14.03 5.55 17.05
N THR A 6 13.69 5.46 15.77
CA THR A 6 12.90 4.34 15.25
C THR A 6 13.49 3.95 13.90
N ASN A 7 14.65 3.33 14.01
CA ASN A 7 15.10 2.24 13.17
C ASN A 7 13.98 1.21 12.94
N ASP A 8 13.06 1.56 12.03
CA ASP A 8 12.15 0.60 11.42
C ASP A 8 13.01 -0.46 10.72
N ASN A 9 13.01 -1.66 11.30
CA ASN A 9 13.62 -2.88 10.77
C ASN A 9 12.92 -3.30 9.46
N PHE A 10 13.10 -2.54 8.39
CA PHE A 10 12.89 -3.07 7.05
C PHE A 10 14.14 -3.90 6.73
N GLY A 11 14.09 -5.20 7.03
CA GLY A 11 15.05 -6.16 6.49
C GLY A 11 15.18 -5.98 4.97
N PRO A 12 16.28 -6.45 4.34
CA PRO A 12 16.54 -6.17 2.93
C PRO A 12 15.32 -6.55 2.08
N LEU A 13 14.64 -5.52 1.55
CA LEU A 13 13.51 -5.71 0.66
C LEU A 13 13.98 -6.62 -0.48
N PRO A 14 13.22 -7.67 -0.85
CA PRO A 14 13.61 -8.54 -1.95
C PRO A 14 13.84 -7.66 -3.19
N LYS A 15 15.09 -7.70 -3.70
CA LYS A 15 15.62 -6.77 -4.71
C LYS A 15 14.86 -6.81 -6.06
N ASN A 16 13.89 -7.71 -6.19
CA ASN A 16 13.15 -8.00 -7.42
C ASN A 16 11.65 -8.17 -7.17
N LEU A 17 11.03 -7.31 -6.35
CA LEU A 17 9.57 -7.27 -6.27
C LEU A 17 9.01 -6.58 -7.52
N LYS A 18 9.12 -7.24 -8.67
CA LYS A 18 8.57 -6.72 -9.93
C LYS A 18 7.08 -7.00 -9.94
N TRP A 19 6.28 -5.96 -9.75
CA TRP A 19 4.84 -6.08 -9.90
C TRP A 19 4.54 -6.43 -11.36
N THR A 20 3.58 -7.34 -11.54
CA THR A 20 3.00 -7.59 -12.86
C THR A 20 2.12 -6.39 -13.25
N PRO A 21 1.87 -6.13 -14.54
CA PRO A 21 0.97 -5.05 -14.94
C PRO A 21 -0.40 -5.10 -14.25
N LEU A 22 -0.92 -6.31 -14.01
CA LEU A 22 -2.17 -6.52 -13.26
C LEU A 22 -2.06 -6.12 -11.77
N GLN A 23 -0.91 -6.36 -11.16
CA GLN A 23 -0.61 -5.92 -9.78
C GLN A 23 -0.45 -4.39 -9.70
N ASP A 24 0.04 -3.74 -10.76
CA ASP A 24 0.11 -2.27 -10.85
C ASP A 24 -1.29 -1.64 -11.02
N ASP A 25 -2.18 -2.25 -11.82
CA ASP A 25 -3.50 -1.69 -12.10
C ASP A 25 -4.46 -1.74 -10.90
N THR A 26 -4.37 -2.79 -10.09
CA THR A 26 -5.25 -3.02 -8.93
C THR A 26 -5.26 -1.86 -7.92
N PRO A 27 -4.11 -1.36 -7.41
CA PRO A 27 -4.10 -0.21 -6.52
C PRO A 27 -4.62 1.06 -7.20
N ILE A 28 -4.36 1.26 -8.49
CA ILE A 28 -4.84 2.44 -9.24
C ILE A 28 -6.37 2.45 -9.27
N GLN A 29 -7.01 1.32 -9.58
CA GLN A 29 -8.47 1.21 -9.61
C GLN A 29 -9.07 1.48 -8.22
N LEU A 30 -8.48 0.90 -7.16
CA LEU A 30 -8.94 1.12 -5.79
C LEU A 30 -8.81 2.60 -5.37
N MET A 31 -7.72 3.28 -5.73
CA MET A 31 -7.54 4.71 -5.48
C MET A 31 -8.60 5.55 -6.22
N LEU A 32 -8.89 5.21 -7.47
CA LEU A 32 -9.91 5.90 -8.26
C LEU A 32 -11.30 5.76 -7.64
N ASP A 33 -11.65 4.57 -7.16
CA ASP A 33 -12.96 4.33 -6.55
C ASP A 33 -13.11 5.09 -5.22
N GLN A 34 -12.07 5.16 -4.40
CA GLN A 34 -12.11 6.03 -3.21
C GLN A 34 -12.27 7.51 -3.54
N CYS A 35 -11.61 7.98 -4.60
CA CYS A 35 -11.74 9.36 -5.05
C CYS A 35 -13.17 9.64 -5.54
N LYS A 36 -13.79 8.72 -6.27
CA LYS A 36 -15.20 8.84 -6.70
C LYS A 36 -16.15 8.89 -5.51
N GLU A 37 -15.86 8.13 -4.45
CA GLU A 37 -16.68 8.10 -3.23
C GLU A 37 -16.37 9.23 -2.25
N GLY A 38 -15.48 10.17 -2.60
CA GLY A 38 -15.12 11.33 -1.78
C GLY A 38 -14.36 10.95 -0.50
N ARG A 39 -13.75 9.77 -0.46
CA ARG A 39 -13.02 9.24 0.71
C ARG A 39 -11.52 9.58 0.69
N ASN A 40 -11.12 10.52 -0.15
CA ASN A 40 -9.78 11.09 -0.13
C ASN A 40 -9.67 12.21 0.90
N VAL A 41 -8.49 12.34 1.51
CA VAL A 41 -8.13 13.48 2.36
C VAL A 41 -7.33 14.49 1.54
N LYS A 42 -7.23 15.74 2.02
CA LYS A 42 -6.43 16.76 1.34
C LYS A 42 -4.98 16.27 1.19
N GLY A 43 -4.60 15.96 -0.05
CA GLY A 43 -3.25 15.47 -0.37
C GLY A 43 -3.07 13.94 -0.37
N GLY A 44 -4.12 13.12 -0.20
CA GLY A 44 -3.98 11.67 -0.33
C GLY A 44 -5.11 10.85 0.29
N PHE A 45 -4.75 9.76 0.98
CA PHE A 45 -5.65 8.83 1.65
C PHE A 45 -5.27 8.65 3.13
N THR A 46 -6.23 8.23 3.94
CA THR A 46 -6.00 7.96 5.37
C THR A 46 -5.08 6.75 5.58
N CYS A 47 -4.41 6.68 6.73
CA CYS A 47 -3.62 5.50 7.10
C CYS A 47 -4.47 4.22 7.12
N GLU A 48 -5.74 4.33 7.56
CA GLU A 48 -6.69 3.22 7.54
C GLU A 48 -6.91 2.70 6.12
N TRP A 49 -7.02 3.59 5.15
CA TRP A 49 -7.18 3.22 3.76
C TRP A 49 -5.92 2.56 3.18
N TRP A 50 -4.73 3.08 3.48
CA TRP A 50 -3.47 2.44 3.07
C TRP A 50 -3.29 1.05 3.69
N ASN A 51 -3.74 0.85 4.93
CA ASN A 51 -3.76 -0.46 5.58
C ASN A 51 -4.72 -1.42 4.87
N LEU A 52 -5.91 -0.95 4.47
CA LEU A 52 -6.88 -1.72 3.70
C LEU A 52 -6.31 -2.14 2.34
N LEU A 53 -5.71 -1.21 1.60
CA LEU A 53 -5.06 -1.47 0.32
C LEU A 53 -3.98 -2.56 0.47
N THR A 54 -3.12 -2.41 1.47
CA THR A 54 -2.04 -3.38 1.72
C THR A 54 -2.58 -4.76 2.08
N LYS A 55 -3.68 -4.82 2.84
CA LYS A 55 -4.36 -6.08 3.16
C LYS A 55 -4.93 -6.73 1.90
N GLU A 56 -5.60 -5.96 1.05
CA GLU A 56 -6.19 -6.44 -0.20
C GLU A 56 -5.12 -6.99 -1.15
N MET A 57 -4.03 -6.23 -1.35
CA MET A 57 -2.90 -6.65 -2.17
C MET A 57 -2.26 -7.95 -1.66
N LYS A 58 -2.08 -8.09 -0.33
CA LYS A 58 -1.60 -9.33 0.26
C LYS A 58 -2.60 -10.47 0.07
N THR A 59 -3.89 -10.26 0.27
CA THR A 59 -4.90 -11.31 0.10
C THR A 59 -4.96 -11.81 -1.35
N GLN A 60 -4.94 -10.91 -2.33
CA GLN A 60 -5.03 -11.29 -3.74
C GLN A 60 -3.75 -11.96 -4.27
N TYR A 61 -2.57 -11.52 -3.81
CA TYR A 61 -1.30 -11.96 -4.39
C TYR A 61 -0.43 -12.85 -3.48
N ALA A 62 -0.78 -13.06 -2.21
CA ALA A 62 -0.05 -13.99 -1.33
C ALA A 62 -0.23 -15.47 -1.70
N ARG A 63 -1.18 -15.80 -2.59
CA ARG A 63 -1.43 -17.18 -3.04
C ARG A 63 -0.52 -17.61 -4.20
N ILE A 64 0.36 -16.74 -4.69
CA ILE A 64 1.28 -17.03 -5.79
C ILE A 64 2.71 -17.04 -5.22
N ASN A 65 3.02 -18.03 -4.38
CA ASN A 65 4.38 -18.40 -4.02
C ASN A 65 4.45 -19.87 -3.62
#